data_AF-A0A917MQY9-F1
#
_entry.id   AF-A0A917MQY9-F1
#
_cell.length_a   1.000
_cell.length_b   1.000
_cell.length_c   1.000
_cell.angle_alpha   90.00
_cell.angle_beta   90.00
_cell.angle_gamma   90.00
#
_symmetry.space_group_name_H-M   'P 1'
#
loop_
_entity.id
_entity.type
_entity.pdbx_description
1 polymer ?
#
loop_
_entity_poly.entity_id
_entity_poly.type
_entity_poly.pdbx_seq_one_letter_code
_entity_poly.pdbx_strand_id
1 'polypeptide(L)'
;MQFNQQIFTVAGQDKATLLATEDAFRLSARSFYNVVDFEQGWQELFKKEDFRNQIDYNSLVSVTRALDGNLLFVRYRGPLNIINCCTFIFPDEEDYARFYHFLEEGLGMQKTEKEVSLFEAVGIYMVELVIVLALTLYCYYQAVTLKYANPRTVGAYWLLIQQIGEMGVCLMGGAISAYLIYRVHQLSANRPVQTVFLAKHL
;
A
#
# COMPACT_ATOMS: atom_id res chain seq x y z
N MET A 1 -20.32 -20.69 -15.93
CA MET A 1 -20.56 -21.13 -14.54
C MET A 1 -21.21 -19.95 -13.83
N GLN A 2 -22.39 -20.11 -13.24
CA GLN A 2 -23.01 -19.06 -12.42
C GLN A 2 -22.30 -19.04 -11.07
N PHE A 3 -21.48 -18.02 -10.82
CA PHE A 3 -20.96 -17.77 -9.50
C PHE A 3 -22.00 -16.96 -8.73
N ASN A 4 -22.45 -17.49 -7.59
CA ASN A 4 -23.31 -16.76 -6.66
C ASN A 4 -22.63 -15.46 -6.26
N GLN A 5 -23.40 -14.38 -6.16
CA GLN A 5 -22.92 -13.08 -5.69
C GLN A 5 -22.25 -13.23 -4.32
N GLN A 6 -21.03 -12.73 -4.17
CA GLN A 6 -20.26 -12.83 -2.92
C GLN A 6 -19.99 -11.45 -2.35
N ILE A 7 -20.29 -11.29 -1.05
CA ILE A 7 -20.03 -10.06 -0.32
C ILE A 7 -18.78 -10.25 0.53
N PHE A 8 -17.92 -9.24 0.53
CA PHE A 8 -16.71 -9.20 1.32
C PHE A 8 -16.63 -7.89 2.09
N THR A 9 -16.15 -7.98 3.32
CA THR A 9 -15.83 -6.77 4.09
C THR A 9 -14.43 -6.31 3.70
N VAL A 10 -14.28 -5.04 3.38
CA VAL A 10 -12.99 -4.45 2.99
C VAL A 10 -12.76 -3.16 3.76
N ALA A 11 -11.51 -2.70 3.83
CA ALA A 11 -11.20 -1.37 4.34
C ALA A 11 -10.21 -0.65 3.41
N GLY A 12 -10.41 0.64 3.17
CA GLY A 12 -9.46 1.46 2.40
C GLY A 12 -10.15 2.32 1.34
N GLN A 13 -9.58 3.50 1.06
CA GLN A 13 -10.14 4.50 0.14
C GLN A 13 -11.64 4.77 0.35
N ASP A 14 -12.05 4.93 1.61
CA ASP A 14 -13.44 5.11 2.01
C ASP A 14 -14.37 3.98 1.55
N LYS A 15 -13.85 2.77 1.33
CA LYS A 15 -14.63 1.55 1.04
C LYS A 15 -14.69 0.68 2.27
N ALA A 16 -15.87 0.12 2.50
CA ALA A 16 -16.18 -0.77 3.62
C ALA A 16 -16.68 -2.16 3.14
N THR A 17 -17.24 -2.24 1.93
CA THR A 17 -17.81 -3.48 1.40
C THR A 17 -17.56 -3.63 -0.10
N LEU A 18 -17.23 -4.84 -0.52
CA LEU A 18 -17.07 -5.27 -1.91
C LEU A 18 -18.12 -6.35 -2.21
N LEU A 19 -18.93 -6.15 -3.24
CA LEU A 19 -19.80 -7.19 -3.80
C LEU A 19 -19.23 -7.64 -5.15
N ALA A 20 -18.88 -8.92 -5.26
CA ALA A 20 -18.59 -9.56 -6.52
C ALA A 20 -19.90 -10.06 -7.14
N THR A 21 -20.32 -9.41 -8.24
CA THR A 21 -21.49 -9.83 -9.03
C THR A 21 -21.06 -10.74 -10.17
N GLU A 22 -21.99 -11.07 -11.08
CA GLU A 22 -21.68 -11.88 -12.26
C GLU A 22 -20.77 -11.17 -13.27
N ASP A 23 -20.81 -9.84 -13.28
CA ASP A 23 -20.22 -9.00 -14.33
C ASP A 23 -19.24 -7.92 -13.82
N ALA A 24 -19.30 -7.58 -12.53
CA ALA A 24 -18.52 -6.48 -11.97
C ALA A 24 -18.22 -6.63 -10.47
N PHE A 25 -17.22 -5.90 -10.02
CA PHE A 25 -17.05 -5.56 -8.61
C PHE A 25 -17.82 -4.28 -8.30
N ARG A 26 -18.65 -4.30 -7.26
CA ARG A 26 -19.37 -3.12 -6.74
C ARG A 26 -18.84 -2.79 -5.36
N LEU A 27 -18.38 -1.55 -5.15
CA LEU A 27 -17.66 -1.13 -3.95
C LEU A 27 -18.45 -0.05 -3.18
N SER A 28 -18.86 -0.32 -1.95
CA SER A 28 -19.54 0.69 -1.13
C SER A 28 -18.70 1.22 0.01
N ALA A 29 -18.91 2.49 0.33
CA ALA A 29 -18.41 3.13 1.55
C ALA A 29 -19.15 2.70 2.81
N ARG A 30 -20.34 2.12 2.66
CA ARG A 30 -21.14 1.61 3.78
C ARG A 30 -20.85 0.13 4.02
N SER A 31 -20.90 -0.28 5.27
CA SER A 31 -20.80 -1.68 5.67
C SER A 31 -22.13 -2.40 5.41
N PHE A 32 -22.08 -3.50 4.66
CA PHE A 32 -23.22 -4.39 4.46
C PHE A 32 -22.81 -5.84 4.73
N TYR A 33 -23.74 -6.62 5.27
CA TYR A 33 -23.47 -8.00 5.68
C TYR A 33 -24.17 -9.04 4.81
N ASN A 34 -25.08 -8.63 3.94
CA ASN A 34 -25.75 -9.50 2.99
C ASN A 34 -25.97 -8.80 1.66
N VAL A 35 -26.18 -9.62 0.63
CA VAL A 35 -26.29 -9.17 -0.76
C VAL A 35 -27.55 -8.33 -1.00
N VAL A 36 -28.67 -8.68 -0.36
CA VAL A 36 -29.96 -7.99 -0.57
C VAL A 36 -29.88 -6.55 -0.07
N ASP A 37 -29.38 -6.34 1.15
CA ASP A 37 -29.20 -5.02 1.75
C ASP A 37 -28.16 -4.20 0.97
N PHE A 38 -27.08 -4.86 0.51
CA PHE A 38 -26.10 -4.21 -0.34
C PHE A 38 -26.74 -3.70 -1.63
N GLU A 39 -27.47 -4.54 -2.36
CA GLU A 39 -28.10 -4.16 -3.64
C GLU A 39 -29.12 -3.03 -3.46
N GLN A 40 -29.95 -3.08 -2.41
CA GLN A 40 -30.89 -2.00 -2.10
C GLN A 40 -30.17 -0.68 -1.81
N GLY A 41 -29.17 -0.71 -0.90
CA GLY A 41 -28.37 0.46 -0.57
C GLY A 41 -27.55 0.98 -1.76
N TRP A 42 -27.10 0.09 -2.64
CA TRP A 42 -26.37 0.41 -3.84
C TRP A 42 -27.23 1.12 -4.87
N GLN A 43 -28.46 0.64 -5.11
CA GLN A 43 -29.39 1.28 -6.04
C GLN A 43 -29.76 2.71 -5.61
N GLU A 44 -29.83 2.99 -4.32
CA GLU A 44 -30.02 4.35 -3.80
C GLU A 44 -28.83 5.26 -4.08
N LEU A 45 -27.60 4.73 -4.00
CA LEU A 45 -26.37 5.45 -4.33
C LEU A 45 -26.23 5.68 -5.84
N PHE A 46 -26.65 4.71 -6.65
CA PHE A 46 -26.63 4.78 -8.11
C PHE A 46 -27.49 5.92 -8.66
N LYS A 47 -28.62 6.21 -8.00
CA LYS A 47 -29.51 7.34 -8.32
C LYS A 47 -28.88 8.72 -8.03
N LYS A 48 -27.74 8.77 -7.32
CA LYS A 48 -27.08 10.00 -6.85
C LYS A 48 -25.69 10.23 -7.45
N GLU A 49 -25.38 9.62 -8.60
CA GLU A 49 -24.20 9.89 -9.48
C GLU A 49 -22.91 9.07 -9.26
N ASP A 50 -22.83 8.11 -8.33
CA ASP A 50 -21.54 7.44 -8.04
C ASP A 50 -21.29 6.13 -8.83
N PHE A 51 -21.29 6.23 -10.16
CA PHE A 51 -20.87 5.14 -11.07
C PHE A 51 -19.39 4.73 -10.91
N ARG A 52 -18.58 5.51 -10.19
CA ARG A 52 -17.13 5.32 -10.08
C ARG A 52 -16.73 4.09 -9.29
N ASN A 53 -17.68 3.53 -8.56
CA ASN A 53 -17.44 2.44 -7.62
C ASN A 53 -17.87 1.07 -8.18
N GLN A 54 -18.20 1.00 -9.46
CA GLN A 54 -18.35 -0.26 -10.19
C GLN A 54 -17.13 -0.48 -11.08
N ILE A 55 -16.57 -1.68 -11.04
CA ILE A 55 -15.45 -2.10 -11.88
C ILE A 55 -15.90 -3.34 -12.65
N ASP A 56 -16.18 -3.17 -13.93
CA ASP A 56 -16.58 -4.28 -14.80
C ASP A 56 -15.41 -5.25 -14.99
N TYR A 57 -15.67 -6.56 -14.98
CA TYR A 57 -14.61 -7.56 -15.12
C TYR A 57 -13.87 -7.46 -16.46
N ASN A 58 -14.56 -7.03 -17.52
CA ASN A 58 -13.96 -6.78 -18.83
C ASN A 58 -12.97 -5.60 -18.83
N SER A 59 -13.09 -4.69 -17.87
CA SER A 59 -12.17 -3.56 -17.71
C SER A 59 -10.96 -3.92 -16.84
N LEU A 60 -11.01 -5.06 -16.13
CA LEU A 60 -9.99 -5.48 -15.19
C LEU A 60 -8.68 -5.77 -15.92
N VAL A 61 -7.59 -5.17 -15.44
CA VAL A 61 -6.24 -5.38 -15.98
C VAL A 61 -5.47 -6.34 -15.08
N SER A 62 -5.44 -6.04 -13.78
CA SER A 62 -4.71 -6.85 -12.82
C SER A 62 -5.20 -6.63 -11.40
N VAL A 63 -5.11 -7.66 -10.58
CA VAL A 63 -5.20 -7.56 -9.12
C VAL A 63 -3.83 -7.93 -8.53
N THR A 64 -3.25 -7.06 -7.71
CA THR A 64 -1.90 -7.25 -7.17
C THR A 64 -1.91 -7.14 -5.65
N ARG A 65 -1.30 -8.09 -4.94
CA ARG A 65 -1.11 -8.02 -3.48
C ARG A 65 0.08 -7.14 -3.14
N ALA A 66 0.00 -6.17 -2.25
CA ALA A 66 1.17 -5.46 -1.74
C ALA A 66 2.18 -6.40 -1.07
N LEU A 67 3.46 -6.01 -1.07
CA LEU A 67 4.53 -6.79 -0.44
C LEU A 67 4.41 -6.83 1.09
N ASP A 68 4.07 -5.70 1.71
CA ASP A 68 4.14 -5.52 3.16
C ASP A 68 2.79 -5.77 3.88
N GLY A 69 1.84 -6.47 3.24
CA GLY A 69 0.60 -6.83 3.94
C GLY A 69 -0.56 -7.29 3.06
N ASN A 70 -1.78 -6.98 3.53
CA ASN A 70 -3.05 -7.41 2.95
C ASN A 70 -3.66 -6.36 2.00
N LEU A 71 -2.89 -5.33 1.63
CA LEU A 71 -3.34 -4.30 0.69
C LEU A 71 -3.37 -4.88 -0.72
N LEU A 72 -4.46 -4.63 -1.42
CA LEU A 72 -4.66 -5.05 -2.80
C LEU A 72 -4.77 -3.85 -3.71
N PHE A 73 -4.17 -3.97 -4.88
CA PHE A 73 -4.26 -3.01 -5.97
C PHE A 73 -5.07 -3.63 -7.09
N VAL A 74 -6.28 -3.11 -7.31
CA VAL A 74 -7.14 -3.49 -8.43
C VAL A 74 -6.98 -2.44 -9.52
N ARG A 75 -6.31 -2.81 -10.61
CA ARG A 75 -6.11 -1.95 -11.78
C ARG A 75 -7.13 -2.28 -12.85
N TYR A 76 -7.77 -1.26 -13.39
CA TYR A 76 -8.83 -1.39 -14.40
C TYR A 76 -8.80 -0.22 -15.39
N ARG A 77 -9.28 -0.46 -16.61
CA ARG A 77 -9.37 0.56 -17.67
C ARG A 77 -10.64 1.39 -17.49
N GLY A 78 -10.47 2.66 -17.18
CA GLY A 78 -11.54 3.63 -17.18
C GLY A 78 -11.87 4.18 -18.57
N PRO A 79 -12.74 5.20 -18.63
CA PRO A 79 -13.00 5.95 -19.86
C PRO A 79 -11.70 6.48 -20.46
N LEU A 80 -11.63 6.55 -21.79
CA LEU A 80 -10.44 6.99 -22.54
C LEU A 80 -9.20 6.10 -22.35
N ASN A 81 -9.37 4.83 -21.95
CA ASN A 81 -8.29 3.86 -21.76
C ASN A 81 -7.26 4.28 -20.68
N ILE A 82 -7.67 5.15 -19.74
CA ILE A 82 -6.87 5.54 -18.59
C ILE A 82 -6.91 4.41 -17.57
N ILE A 83 -5.75 3.94 -17.12
CA ILE A 83 -5.67 2.90 -16.10
C ILE A 83 -5.92 3.55 -14.73
N ASN A 84 -7.05 3.18 -14.13
CA ASN A 84 -7.39 3.54 -12.76
C ASN A 84 -6.91 2.44 -11.80
N CYS A 85 -6.70 2.82 -10.54
CA CYS A 85 -6.29 1.91 -9.49
C CYS A 85 -7.15 2.14 -8.25
N CYS A 86 -7.83 1.09 -7.80
CA CYS A 86 -8.52 1.06 -6.52
C CYS A 86 -7.70 0.22 -5.53
N THR A 87 -7.67 0.64 -4.27
CA THR A 87 -6.92 -0.07 -3.22
C THR A 87 -7.76 -0.33 -1.99
N PHE A 88 -7.70 -1.55 -1.48
CA PHE A 88 -8.36 -1.95 -0.25
C PHE A 88 -7.63 -3.11 0.44
N ILE A 89 -7.89 -3.31 1.72
CA ILE A 89 -7.42 -4.42 2.54
C ILE A 89 -8.62 -5.29 2.92
N PHE A 90 -8.39 -6.59 3.10
CA PHE A 90 -9.33 -7.45 3.80
C PHE A 90 -8.96 -7.46 5.30
N PRO A 91 -9.92 -7.16 6.20
CA PRO A 91 -9.68 -7.25 7.64
C PRO A 91 -9.57 -8.70 8.12
N ASP A 92 -10.17 -9.64 7.39
CA ASP A 92 -10.12 -11.08 7.66
C ASP A 92 -9.31 -11.82 6.58
N GLU A 93 -8.46 -12.76 6.99
CA GLU A 93 -7.68 -13.60 6.09
C GLU A 93 -8.56 -14.63 5.36
N GLU A 94 -9.69 -15.04 5.96
CA GLU A 94 -10.62 -15.96 5.29
C GLU A 94 -11.33 -15.30 4.10
N ASP A 95 -11.75 -14.03 4.25
CA ASP A 95 -12.30 -13.22 3.17
C ASP A 95 -11.32 -13.07 2.01
N TYR A 96 -10.04 -12.87 2.35
CA TYR A 96 -8.96 -12.78 1.39
C TYR A 96 -8.78 -14.08 0.58
N ALA A 97 -8.75 -15.24 1.25
CA ALA A 97 -8.61 -16.53 0.58
C ALA A 97 -9.79 -16.82 -0.36
N ARG A 98 -11.02 -16.51 0.08
CA ARG A 98 -12.23 -16.65 -0.74
C ARG A 98 -12.19 -15.74 -1.97
N PHE A 99 -11.75 -14.50 -1.80
CA PHE A 99 -11.60 -13.56 -2.90
C PHE A 99 -10.58 -14.06 -3.95
N TYR A 100 -9.46 -14.64 -3.51
CA TYR A 100 -8.45 -15.18 -4.43
C TYR A 100 -8.95 -16.37 -5.21
N HIS A 101 -9.64 -17.29 -4.54
CA HIS A 101 -10.31 -18.40 -5.19
C HIS A 101 -11.35 -17.90 -6.22
N PHE A 102 -12.07 -16.82 -5.90
CA PHE A 102 -12.98 -16.18 -6.86
C PHE A 102 -12.25 -15.59 -8.08
N LEU A 103 -11.07 -14.99 -7.92
CA LEU A 103 -10.29 -14.48 -9.06
C LEU A 103 -9.81 -15.62 -9.97
N GLU A 104 -9.31 -16.71 -9.39
CA GLU A 104 -8.75 -17.85 -10.15
C GLU A 104 -9.84 -18.69 -10.82
N GLU A 105 -10.76 -19.23 -10.03
CA GLU A 105 -11.78 -20.17 -10.50
C GLU A 105 -13.01 -19.43 -11.05
N GLY A 106 -13.34 -18.28 -10.47
CA GLY A 106 -14.49 -17.47 -10.85
C GLY A 106 -14.26 -16.69 -12.13
N LEU A 107 -13.23 -15.83 -12.12
CA LEU A 107 -12.89 -14.98 -13.25
C LEU A 107 -11.89 -15.61 -14.22
N GLY A 108 -11.33 -16.77 -13.90
CA GLY A 108 -10.33 -17.42 -14.76
C GLY A 108 -9.02 -16.63 -14.86
N MET A 109 -8.72 -15.76 -13.88
CA MET A 109 -7.51 -14.95 -13.91
C MET A 109 -6.28 -15.82 -13.68
N GLN A 110 -5.21 -15.53 -14.42
CA GLN A 110 -3.97 -16.26 -14.24
C GLN A 110 -3.21 -15.68 -13.06
N LYS A 111 -3.00 -16.49 -12.03
CA LYS A 111 -2.07 -16.18 -10.95
C LYS A 111 -0.64 -16.30 -11.45
N THR A 112 0.12 -15.24 -11.25
CA THR A 112 1.53 -15.15 -11.58
C THR A 112 2.29 -14.55 -10.41
N GLU A 113 3.52 -15.00 -10.26
CA GLU A 113 4.47 -14.45 -9.31
C GLU A 113 5.40 -13.53 -10.07
N LYS A 114 5.40 -12.24 -9.71
CA LYS A 114 6.21 -11.23 -10.37
C LYS A 114 7.21 -10.65 -9.39
N GLU A 115 8.48 -10.64 -9.78
CA GLU A 115 9.50 -9.89 -9.06
C GLU A 115 9.17 -8.41 -9.09
N VAL A 116 9.17 -7.79 -7.91
CA VAL A 116 8.95 -6.35 -7.80
C VAL A 116 10.14 -5.61 -8.39
N SER A 117 9.87 -4.48 -9.04
CA SER A 117 10.94 -3.67 -9.61
C SER A 117 11.87 -3.18 -8.50
N LEU A 118 13.16 -3.06 -8.82
CA LEU A 118 14.15 -2.62 -7.83
C LEU A 118 13.80 -1.25 -7.23
N PHE A 119 13.22 -0.36 -8.04
CA PHE A 119 12.78 0.95 -7.58
C PHE A 119 11.61 0.87 -6.58
N GLU A 120 10.64 -0.02 -6.81
CA GLU A 120 9.53 -0.23 -5.87
C GLU A 120 9.99 -0.92 -4.59
N ALA A 121 10.88 -1.92 -4.69
CA ALA A 121 11.38 -2.65 -3.53
C ALA A 121 12.28 -1.81 -2.61
N VAL A 122 13.05 -0.88 -3.19
CA VAL A 122 14.11 -0.14 -2.49
C VAL A 122 13.73 1.33 -2.26
N GLY A 123 12.73 1.86 -2.97
CA GLY A 123 12.41 3.29 -3.00
C GLY A 123 12.18 3.91 -1.63
N ILE A 124 11.46 3.22 -0.73
CA ILE A 124 11.21 3.72 0.62
C ILE A 124 12.51 3.88 1.43
N TYR A 125 13.41 2.89 1.35
CA TYR A 125 14.71 2.92 2.03
C TYR A 125 15.63 4.00 1.48
N MET A 126 15.52 4.33 0.19
CA MET A 126 16.27 5.45 -0.41
C MET A 126 15.77 6.79 0.12
N VAL A 127 14.46 6.97 0.25
CA VAL A 127 13.87 8.18 0.85
C VAL A 127 14.26 8.30 2.32
N GLU A 128 14.16 7.22 3.08
CA GLU A 128 14.62 7.15 4.48
C GLU A 128 16.10 7.52 4.61
N LEU A 129 16.96 7.01 3.72
CA LEU A 129 18.38 7.32 3.73
C LEU A 129 18.63 8.82 3.52
N VAL A 130 17.93 9.46 2.57
CA VAL A 130 18.03 10.91 2.35
C VAL A 130 17.59 11.68 3.60
N ILE A 131 16.50 11.28 4.24
CA ILE A 131 16.00 11.89 5.48
C ILE A 131 17.03 11.74 6.60
N VAL A 132 17.58 10.54 6.80
CA VAL A 132 18.60 10.26 7.82
C VAL A 132 19.85 11.10 7.59
N LEU A 133 20.33 11.22 6.35
CA LEU A 133 21.50 12.04 6.02
C LEU A 133 21.24 13.52 6.29
N ALA A 134 20.07 14.05 5.90
CA ALA A 134 19.69 15.44 6.15
C ALA A 134 19.57 15.74 7.65
N LEU A 135 18.93 14.85 8.42
CA LEU A 135 18.81 14.97 9.87
C LEU A 135 20.17 14.86 10.57
N THR A 136 21.04 13.96 10.11
CA THR A 136 22.39 13.79 10.65
C THR A 136 23.21 15.06 10.44
N LEU A 137 23.17 15.64 9.23
CA LEU A 137 23.83 16.92 8.94
C LEU A 137 23.29 18.05 9.82
N TYR A 138 21.96 18.16 9.94
CA TYR A 138 21.33 19.16 10.80
C TYR A 138 21.78 19.02 12.26
N CYS A 139 21.67 17.82 12.84
CA CYS A 139 22.09 17.54 14.21
C CYS A 139 23.58 17.77 14.43
N TYR A 140 24.43 17.48 13.43
CA TYR A 140 25.86 17.74 13.50
C TYR A 140 26.15 19.24 13.62
N TYR A 141 25.53 20.08 12.77
CA TYR A 141 25.67 21.53 12.88
C TYR A 141 25.20 22.07 14.22
N GLN A 142 24.10 21.51 14.77
CA GLN A 142 23.63 21.89 16.09
C GLN A 142 24.61 21.49 17.20
N ALA A 143 25.18 20.28 17.14
CA ALA A 143 26.19 19.83 18.10
C ALA A 143 27.45 20.72 18.08
N VAL A 144 27.92 21.08 16.89
CA VAL A 144 29.07 22.00 16.73
C VAL A 144 28.73 23.38 17.29
N THR A 145 27.55 23.92 17.00
CA THR A 145 27.15 25.25 17.50
C THR A 145 27.04 25.27 19.02
N LEU A 146 26.45 24.22 19.62
CA LEU A 146 26.34 24.05 21.07
C LEU A 146 27.70 23.87 21.76
N LYS A 147 28.71 23.34 21.07
CA LYS A 147 30.07 23.20 21.60
C LYS A 147 30.72 24.57 21.86
N TYR A 148 30.39 25.58 21.06
CA TYR A 148 30.96 26.92 21.15
C TYR A 148 30.03 27.95 21.81
N ALA A 149 28.73 27.67 21.88
CA ALA A 149 27.77 28.49 22.61
C ALA A 149 27.68 28.04 24.08
N ASN A 150 27.53 29.00 25.01
CA ASN A 150 27.16 28.73 26.42
C ASN A 150 25.66 29.03 26.61
N PRO A 151 24.74 28.13 26.22
CA PRO A 151 23.32 28.40 26.35
C PRO A 151 22.88 28.33 27.82
N ARG A 152 22.26 29.41 28.31
CA ARG A 152 21.76 29.53 29.69
C ARG A 152 20.43 28.80 29.95
N THR A 153 19.78 28.29 28.91
CA THR A 153 18.55 27.47 29.01
C THR A 153 18.46 26.56 27.80
N VAL A 154 18.43 25.25 28.04
CA VAL A 154 18.55 24.22 27.01
C VAL A 154 17.35 23.28 27.12
N GLY A 155 16.51 23.23 26.08
CA GLY A 155 15.42 22.26 26.01
C GLY A 155 15.93 20.81 25.94
N ALA A 156 15.10 19.83 26.26
CA ALA A 156 15.49 18.41 26.34
C ALA A 156 16.18 17.88 25.06
N TYR A 157 15.71 18.32 23.88
CA TYR A 157 16.34 17.98 22.60
C TYR A 157 17.80 18.46 22.51
N TRP A 158 18.06 19.71 22.90
CA TRP A 158 19.39 20.30 22.84
C TRP A 158 20.35 19.69 23.87
N LEU A 159 19.83 19.29 25.03
CA LEU A 159 20.60 18.53 26.03
C LEU A 159 21.02 17.16 25.49
N LEU A 160 20.12 16.46 24.78
CA LEU A 160 20.45 15.19 24.12
C LEU A 160 21.56 15.36 23.08
N ILE A 161 21.43 16.35 22.19
CA ILE A 161 22.45 16.63 21.17
C ILE A 161 23.80 17.01 21.81
N GLN A 162 23.79 17.75 22.91
CA GLN A 162 25.00 18.07 23.66
C GLN A 162 25.65 16.84 24.30
N GLN A 163 24.87 15.92 24.88
CA GLN A 163 25.37 14.67 25.46
C GLN A 163 25.95 13.73 24.41
N ILE A 164 25.29 13.63 23.25
CA ILE A 164 25.73 12.81 22.13
C ILE A 164 27.01 13.39 21.49
N GLY A 165 27.06 14.71 21.33
CA GLY A 165 28.17 15.42 20.71
C GLY A 165 28.32 15.17 19.20
N GLU A 166 29.24 15.89 18.57
CA GLU A 166 29.47 15.84 17.12
C GLU A 166 29.82 14.43 16.62
N MET A 167 30.69 13.71 17.35
CA MET A 167 31.10 12.35 16.98
C MET A 167 29.96 11.36 17.18
N GLY A 168 29.15 11.50 18.24
CA GLY A 168 28.03 10.60 18.49
C GLY A 168 26.94 10.74 17.44
N VAL A 169 26.67 11.96 16.97
CA VAL A 169 25.72 12.20 15.86
C VAL A 169 26.21 11.52 14.59
N CYS A 170 27.49 11.68 14.24
CA CYS A 170 28.08 11.01 13.07
C CYS A 170 28.05 9.48 13.18
N LEU A 171 28.35 8.92 14.36
CA LEU A 171 28.33 7.48 14.60
C LEU A 171 26.91 6.90 14.46
N MET A 172 25.90 7.53 15.07
CA MET A 172 24.53 7.07 14.96
C MET A 172 23.99 7.23 13.53
N GLY A 173 24.21 8.38 12.90
CA GLY A 173 23.78 8.61 11.52
C GLY A 173 24.46 7.65 10.55
N GLY A 174 25.75 7.38 10.74
CA GLY A 174 26.52 6.40 9.98
C GLY A 174 26.01 4.97 10.16
N ALA A 175 25.73 4.56 11.41
CA ALA A 175 25.18 3.24 11.71
C ALA A 175 23.80 3.01 11.07
N ILE A 176 22.89 3.98 11.18
CA ILE A 176 21.56 3.90 10.56
C ILE A 176 21.69 3.87 9.03
N SER A 177 22.56 4.71 8.46
CA SER A 177 22.81 4.74 7.02
C SER A 177 23.37 3.42 6.51
N ALA A 178 24.35 2.84 7.22
CA ALA A 178 24.91 1.53 6.89
C ALA A 178 23.86 0.41 6.94
N TYR A 179 22.97 0.44 7.94
CA TYR A 179 21.85 -0.49 8.03
C TYR A 179 20.88 -0.34 6.83
N LEU A 180 20.52 0.88 6.45
CA LEU A 180 19.65 1.12 5.28
C LEU A 180 20.32 0.66 3.98
N ILE A 181 21.60 0.95 3.77
CA ILE A 181 22.37 0.48 2.61
C ILE A 181 22.42 -1.05 2.58
N TYR A 182 22.59 -1.70 3.73
CA TYR A 182 22.56 -3.15 3.84
C TYR A 182 21.19 -3.73 3.44
N ARG A 183 20.09 -3.12 3.89
CA ARG A 183 18.72 -3.51 3.50
C ARG A 183 18.48 -3.33 2.00
N VAL A 184 18.91 -2.22 1.43
CA VAL A 184 18.90 -1.96 -0.01
C VAL A 184 19.65 -3.06 -0.76
N HIS A 185 20.84 -3.43 -0.30
CA HIS A 185 21.65 -4.47 -0.91
C HIS A 185 20.95 -5.84 -0.86
N GLN A 186 20.41 -6.23 0.30
CA GLN A 186 19.64 -7.47 0.44
C GLN A 186 18.47 -7.54 -0.54
N LEU A 187 17.66 -6.47 -0.64
CA LEU A 187 16.50 -6.42 -1.53
C LEU A 187 16.88 -6.36 -3.02
N SER A 188 18.05 -5.81 -3.33
CA SER A 188 18.59 -5.81 -4.69
C SER A 188 19.02 -7.21 -5.14
N ALA A 189 19.55 -8.02 -4.20
CA ALA A 189 20.05 -9.37 -4.44
C ALA A 189 18.93 -10.42 -4.39
N ASN A 190 17.97 -10.25 -3.47
CA ASN A 190 16.82 -11.13 -3.29
C ASN A 190 15.54 -10.30 -3.39
N ARG A 191 15.08 -10.10 -4.62
CA ARG A 191 13.90 -9.28 -4.86
C ARG A 191 12.67 -9.98 -4.31
N PRO A 192 11.81 -9.25 -3.58
CA PRO A 192 10.57 -9.83 -3.10
C PRO A 192 9.64 -10.12 -4.29
N VAL A 193 8.94 -11.24 -4.17
CA VAL A 193 8.00 -11.72 -5.18
C VAL A 193 6.60 -11.31 -4.76
N GLN A 194 5.83 -10.79 -5.72
CA GLN A 194 4.48 -10.30 -5.51
C GLN A 194 3.49 -11.15 -6.29
N THR A 195 2.37 -11.50 -5.64
CA THR A 195 1.28 -12.22 -6.31
C THR A 195 0.47 -11.26 -7.16
N VAL A 196 0.39 -11.56 -8.46
CA VAL A 196 -0.35 -10.79 -9.46
C VAL A 196 -1.33 -11.71 -10.18
N PHE A 197 -2.62 -11.37 -10.12
CA PHE A 197 -3.64 -11.95 -10.97
C PHE A 197 -3.77 -11.09 -12.22
N LEU A 198 -3.53 -11.69 -13.38
CA LEU A 198 -3.68 -11.02 -14.67
C LEU A 198 -5.00 -11.44 -15.29
N ALA A 199 -5.75 -10.48 -15.81
CA ALA A 199 -6.91 -10.80 -16.62
C ALA A 199 -6.44 -11.55 -17.86
N LYS A 200 -7.03 -12.72 -18.12
CA LYS A 200 -6.78 -13.45 -19.35
C LYS A 200 -7.26 -12.55 -20.48
N HIS A 201 -6.38 -12.17 -21.40
CA HIS A 201 -6.74 -11.35 -22.56
C HIS A 201 -8.03 -11.89 -23.19
N LEU A 202 -9.12 -11.13 -23.09
CA LEU A 202 -10.26 -11.18 -24.02
C LEU A 202 -9.86 -10.41 -25.27
#